data_AF-A0A109KL18-F1
#
_entry.id   AF-A0A109KL18-F1
#
_cell.length_a   1.000
_cell.length_b   1.000
_cell.length_c   1.000
_cell.angle_alpha   90.00
_cell.angle_beta   90.00
_cell.angle_gamma   90.00
#
_symmetry.space_group_name_H-M   'P 1'
#
loop_
_entity.id
_entity.type
_entity.pdbx_description
1 polymer ?
#
loop_
_entity_poly.entity_id
_entity_poly.type
_entity_poly.pdbx_seq_one_letter_code
_entity_poly.pdbx_strand_id
1 'polypeptide(L)'
;MLEGRRTSLNLLSSLWSIVCPDRRPEREKARERGFIQAANSLKTLRVTPEGGMSIDPEELREQIVASREQLKHLVHKPRAPSGSSRPVKHQEASPSVEFPDGALDYIEVVAWRRLTSGAAVRYTCLQCVITGRFVVAAASLFSGGTESLPPWVDGDINRQVASAFQNREFHWYATVGEAMDAWDAAL
;
A
#
# COMPACT_ATOMS: atom_id res chain seq x y z
N MET A 1 1.80 19.05 51.95
CA MET A 1 0.78 19.91 51.30
C MET A 1 0.62 19.59 49.79
N LEU A 2 0.77 18.32 49.37
CA LEU A 2 0.72 17.90 47.95
C LEU A 2 -0.54 17.08 47.59
N GLU A 3 -1.27 16.59 48.59
CA GLU A 3 -2.44 15.73 48.41
C GLU A 3 -3.70 16.50 47.96
N GLY A 4 -3.91 17.70 48.51
CA GLY A 4 -5.06 18.56 48.15
C GLY A 4 -5.02 19.18 46.74
N ARG A 5 -3.83 19.22 46.11
CA ARG A 5 -3.67 19.69 44.72
C ARG A 5 -4.02 18.62 43.68
N ARG A 6 -3.88 17.33 44.01
CA ARG A 6 -4.26 16.22 43.11
C ARG A 6 -5.77 16.01 43.07
N THR A 7 -6.44 16.11 44.20
CA THR A 7 -7.90 15.92 44.29
C THR A 7 -8.68 17.04 43.62
N SER A 8 -8.20 18.29 43.70
CA SER A 8 -8.82 19.45 43.03
C SER A 8 -8.73 19.39 41.50
N LEU A 9 -7.59 18.93 40.93
CA LEU A 9 -7.44 18.74 39.48
C LEU A 9 -8.39 17.67 38.90
N ASN A 10 -8.62 16.59 39.64
CA ASN A 10 -9.54 15.52 39.24
C ASN A 10 -11.02 15.95 39.32
N LEU A 11 -11.35 16.84 40.26
CA LEU A 11 -12.71 17.40 40.40
C LEU A 11 -13.00 18.39 39.27
N LEU A 12 -12.02 19.23 38.92
CA LEU A 12 -12.11 20.17 37.80
C LEU A 12 -12.18 19.46 36.44
N SER A 13 -11.41 18.39 36.22
CA SER A 13 -11.48 17.63 34.97
C SER A 13 -12.81 16.88 34.81
N SER A 14 -13.36 16.35 35.92
CA SER A 14 -14.68 15.73 35.95
C SER A 14 -15.79 16.74 35.61
N LEU A 15 -15.77 17.91 36.26
CA LEU A 15 -16.71 19.01 35.96
C LEU A 15 -16.57 19.52 34.52
N TRP A 16 -15.35 19.61 33.99
CA TRP A 16 -15.11 20.01 32.60
C TRP A 16 -15.64 18.99 31.59
N SER A 17 -15.55 17.70 31.88
CA SER A 17 -16.09 16.63 31.03
C SER A 17 -17.63 16.65 30.94
N ILE A 18 -18.30 17.24 31.95
CA ILE A 18 -19.75 17.45 31.99
C ILE A 18 -20.14 18.69 31.18
N VAL A 19 -19.34 19.77 31.26
CA VAL A 19 -19.60 21.04 30.57
C VAL A 19 -19.25 20.96 29.07
N CYS A 20 -18.20 20.21 28.72
CA CYS A 20 -17.76 19.97 27.35
C CYS A 20 -17.67 18.47 27.06
N PRO A 21 -18.81 17.78 26.92
CA PRO A 21 -18.81 16.35 26.63
C PRO A 21 -18.16 16.11 25.26
N ASP A 22 -17.20 15.20 25.23
CA ASP A 22 -16.59 14.75 23.98
C ASP A 22 -17.67 14.05 23.12
N ARG A 23 -18.08 14.73 22.04
CA ARG A 23 -19.14 14.27 21.12
C ARG A 23 -18.64 13.32 20.05
N ARG A 24 -17.34 13.00 20.03
CA ARG A 24 -16.78 12.07 19.04
C ARG A 24 -17.39 10.67 19.21
N PRO A 25 -17.57 9.91 18.12
CA PRO A 25 -18.06 8.53 18.15
C PRO A 25 -17.26 7.66 19.14
N GLU A 26 -17.93 6.72 19.82
CA GLU A 26 -17.26 5.82 20.78
C GLU A 26 -16.14 4.99 20.15
N ARG A 27 -16.26 4.67 18.85
CA ARG A 27 -15.19 4.01 18.10
C ARG A 27 -13.91 4.85 18.03
N GLU A 28 -14.04 6.16 17.86
CA GLU A 28 -12.89 7.08 17.81
C GLU A 28 -12.23 7.19 19.19
N LYS A 29 -13.03 7.35 20.25
CA LYS A 29 -12.53 7.36 21.62
C LYS A 29 -11.83 6.06 22.00
N ALA A 30 -12.40 4.92 21.61
CA ALA A 30 -11.80 3.60 21.84
C ALA A 30 -10.47 3.46 21.09
N ARG A 31 -10.41 3.93 19.83
CA ARG A 31 -9.18 3.94 19.03
C ARG A 31 -8.11 4.83 19.65
N GLU A 32 -8.47 6.02 20.11
CA GLU A 32 -7.56 6.96 20.77
C GLU A 32 -7.04 6.37 22.08
N ARG A 33 -7.91 5.80 22.92
CA ARG A 33 -7.50 5.10 24.15
C ARG A 33 -6.56 3.94 23.85
N GLY A 34 -6.86 3.14 22.83
CA GLY A 34 -6.01 2.05 22.39
C GLY A 34 -4.63 2.54 21.91
N PHE A 35 -4.60 3.65 21.17
CA PHE A 35 -3.36 4.29 20.74
C PHE A 35 -2.53 4.79 21.94
N ILE A 36 -3.15 5.51 22.87
CA ILE A 36 -2.49 6.02 24.08
C ILE A 36 -1.96 4.86 24.93
N GLN A 37 -2.75 3.80 25.09
CA GLN A 37 -2.32 2.61 25.83
C GLN A 37 -1.13 1.92 25.17
N ALA A 38 -1.15 1.78 23.83
CA ALA A 38 -0.03 1.22 23.08
C ALA A 38 1.22 2.11 23.19
N ALA A 39 1.09 3.43 23.05
CA ALA A 39 2.20 4.37 23.20
C ALA A 39 2.80 4.30 24.61
N ASN A 40 1.95 4.28 25.65
CA ASN A 40 2.39 4.16 27.04
C ASN A 40 3.00 2.80 27.40
N SER A 41 2.79 1.77 26.57
CA SER A 41 3.42 0.46 26.75
C SER A 41 4.88 0.41 26.28
N LEU A 42 5.31 1.39 25.48
CA LEU A 42 6.68 1.52 24.99
C LEU A 42 7.58 2.05 26.12
N LYS A 43 8.65 1.33 26.41
CA LYS A 43 9.54 1.59 27.56
C LYS A 43 10.47 2.77 27.32
N THR A 44 10.91 2.96 26.07
CA THR A 44 11.90 3.99 25.70
C THR A 44 11.25 5.25 25.15
N LEU A 45 9.92 5.27 25.01
CA LEU A 45 9.20 6.45 24.57
C LEU A 45 9.35 7.59 25.59
N ARG A 46 9.91 8.71 25.14
CA ARG A 46 10.07 9.93 25.94
C ARG A 46 9.62 11.14 25.13
N VAL A 47 9.08 12.13 25.85
CA VAL A 47 8.71 13.44 25.31
C VAL A 47 9.67 14.47 25.87
N THR A 48 10.28 15.28 25.01
CA THR A 48 11.17 16.37 25.42
C THR A 48 10.35 17.58 25.87
N PRO A 49 10.91 18.48 26.71
CA PRO A 49 10.24 19.70 27.12
C PRO A 49 9.78 20.60 25.95
N GLU A 50 10.48 20.52 24.82
CA GLU A 50 10.17 21.25 23.58
C GLU A 50 9.05 20.59 22.76
N GLY A 51 8.48 19.49 23.24
CA GLY A 51 7.43 18.72 22.56
C GLY A 51 7.95 17.72 21.52
N GLY A 52 9.26 17.48 21.48
CA GLY A 52 9.86 16.42 20.66
C GLY A 52 9.55 15.04 21.22
N MET A 53 9.53 14.03 20.37
CA MET A 53 9.32 12.63 20.78
C MET A 53 10.55 11.81 20.40
N SER A 54 11.09 11.05 21.35
CA SER A 54 12.21 10.14 21.15
C SER A 54 11.83 8.72 21.56
N ILE A 55 12.25 7.74 20.78
CA ILE A 55 12.06 6.32 21.03
C ILE A 55 13.32 5.58 20.58
N ASP A 56 13.68 4.51 21.27
CA ASP A 56 14.76 3.63 20.84
C ASP A 56 14.32 2.89 19.55
N PRO A 57 15.05 3.05 18.43
CA PRO A 57 14.72 2.36 17.19
C PRO A 57 14.73 0.84 17.33
N GLU A 58 15.53 0.29 18.26
CA GLU A 58 15.62 -1.15 18.49
C GLU A 58 14.34 -1.71 19.13
N GLU A 59 13.78 -1.01 20.12
CA GLU A 59 12.49 -1.39 20.72
C GLU A 59 11.37 -1.39 19.67
N LEU A 60 11.36 -0.39 18.78
CA LEU A 60 10.37 -0.33 17.70
C LEU A 60 10.52 -1.53 16.74
N ARG A 61 11.75 -1.89 16.40
CA ARG A 61 12.05 -3.05 15.54
C ARG A 61 11.53 -4.34 16.17
N GLU A 62 11.83 -4.57 17.44
CA GLU A 62 11.37 -5.75 18.18
C GLU A 62 9.84 -5.84 18.20
N GLN A 63 9.16 -4.72 18.49
CA GLN A 63 7.71 -4.67 18.52
C GLN A 63 7.09 -5.00 17.15
N ILE A 64 7.68 -4.52 16.05
CA ILE A 64 7.21 -4.82 14.69
C ILE A 64 7.41 -6.31 14.38
N VAL A 65 8.57 -6.88 14.71
CA VAL A 65 8.87 -8.30 14.47
C VAL A 65 7.93 -9.19 15.27
N ALA A 66 7.75 -8.92 16.56
CA ALA A 66 6.83 -9.67 17.42
C ALA A 66 5.38 -9.58 16.91
N SER A 67 4.94 -8.38 16.50
CA SER A 67 3.60 -8.19 15.94
C SER A 67 3.41 -8.98 14.64
N ARG A 68 4.41 -8.97 13.75
CA ARG A 68 4.37 -9.77 12.52
C ARG A 68 4.36 -11.26 12.80
N GLU A 69 5.12 -11.73 13.79
CA GLU A 69 5.13 -13.13 14.21
C GLU A 69 3.73 -13.59 14.66
N GLN A 70 3.08 -12.79 15.52
CA GLN A 70 1.73 -13.08 16.01
C GLN A 70 0.70 -13.10 14.88
N LEU A 71 0.86 -12.23 13.88
CA LEU A 71 -0.06 -12.08 12.75
C LEU A 71 0.28 -12.95 11.55
N LYS A 72 1.26 -13.86 11.63
CA LYS A 72 1.60 -14.79 10.55
C LYS A 72 0.41 -15.60 10.04
N HIS A 73 -0.57 -15.87 10.90
CA HIS A 73 -1.79 -16.59 10.53
C HIS A 73 -2.71 -15.81 9.57
N LEU A 74 -2.58 -14.49 9.49
CA LEU A 74 -3.34 -13.65 8.56
C LEU A 74 -2.70 -13.62 7.16
N VAL A 75 -1.46 -14.09 7.02
CA VAL A 75 -0.77 -14.15 5.74
C VAL A 75 -1.08 -15.48 5.08
N HIS A 76 -1.79 -15.44 3.94
CA HIS A 76 -2.10 -16.63 3.15
C HIS A 76 -0.80 -17.30 2.69
N LYS A 77 -0.59 -18.58 3.01
CA LYS A 77 0.54 -19.34 2.48
C LYS A 77 0.31 -19.59 0.99
N PRO A 78 1.24 -19.23 0.09
CA PRO A 78 1.15 -19.63 -1.31
C PRO A 78 1.07 -21.16 -1.38
N ARG A 79 0.06 -21.68 -2.06
CA ARG A 79 -0.10 -23.11 -2.31
C ARG A 79 1.16 -23.60 -3.04
N ALA A 80 1.83 -24.61 -2.48
CA ALA A 80 2.99 -25.22 -3.12
C ALA A 80 2.60 -25.67 -4.55
N PRO A 81 3.44 -25.45 -5.57
CA PRO A 81 3.15 -25.89 -6.92
C PRO A 81 3.24 -27.41 -6.96
N SER A 82 2.11 -28.09 -6.82
CA SER A 82 1.98 -29.50 -7.18
C SER A 82 1.99 -29.60 -8.71
N GLY A 83 3.18 -29.47 -9.30
CA GLY A 83 3.41 -29.61 -10.73
C GLY A 83 3.64 -31.07 -11.10
N SER A 84 2.66 -31.68 -11.77
CA SER A 84 2.91 -32.75 -12.75
C SER A 84 2.30 -32.34 -14.08
N SER A 85 2.88 -31.32 -14.71
CA SER A 85 2.55 -30.93 -16.08
C SER A 85 3.18 -31.92 -17.07
N ARG A 86 2.36 -32.82 -17.63
CA ARG A 86 2.72 -33.53 -18.88
C ARG A 86 2.71 -32.52 -20.04
N PRO A 87 3.68 -32.58 -20.97
CA PRO A 87 3.70 -31.71 -22.13
C PRO A 87 2.67 -32.18 -23.16
N VAL A 88 1.69 -31.33 -23.47
CA VAL A 88 0.77 -31.52 -24.61
C VAL A 88 1.31 -30.75 -25.80
N LYS A 89 1.46 -31.45 -26.93
CA LYS A 89 1.94 -30.90 -28.21
C LYS A 89 1.00 -29.80 -28.72
N HIS A 90 1.59 -28.71 -29.20
CA HIS A 90 0.91 -27.60 -29.86
C HIS A 90 0.34 -28.03 -31.21
N GLN A 91 -0.93 -27.72 -31.44
CA GLN A 91 -1.52 -27.64 -32.77
C GLN A 91 -2.24 -26.29 -32.86
N GLU A 92 -1.85 -25.50 -33.86
CA GLU A 92 -2.30 -24.14 -34.11
C GLU A 92 -3.81 -24.09 -34.37
N ALA A 93 -4.51 -23.29 -33.56
CA ALA A 93 -5.76 -22.64 -33.91
C ALA A 93 -5.90 -21.39 -33.02
N SER A 94 -6.21 -20.26 -33.65
CA SER A 94 -6.30 -18.88 -33.14
C SER A 94 -6.82 -18.75 -31.70
N PRO A 95 -6.23 -17.90 -30.82
CA PRO A 95 -6.78 -17.70 -29.49
C PRO A 95 -7.65 -16.44 -29.48
N SER A 96 -8.91 -16.57 -29.92
CA SER A 96 -9.97 -15.75 -29.32
C SER A 96 -10.32 -16.40 -27.98
N VAL A 97 -9.51 -16.11 -26.96
CA VAL A 97 -9.81 -16.51 -25.58
C VAL A 97 -10.93 -15.61 -25.09
N GLU A 98 -12.15 -16.12 -25.18
CA GLU A 98 -13.26 -15.63 -24.36
C GLU A 98 -12.82 -15.77 -22.89
N PHE A 99 -12.59 -14.64 -22.24
CA PHE A 99 -12.25 -14.59 -20.82
C PHE A 99 -13.44 -15.15 -20.03
N PRO A 100 -13.23 -16.17 -19.17
CA PRO A 100 -14.31 -16.67 -18.34
C PRO A 100 -14.75 -15.56 -17.38
N ASP A 101 -16.07 -15.47 -17.18
CA ASP A 101 -16.81 -14.52 -16.36
C ASP A 101 -16.58 -14.73 -14.85
N GLY A 102 -15.31 -14.89 -14.47
CA GLY A 102 -14.83 -14.98 -13.10
C GLY A 102 -14.05 -13.71 -12.74
N ALA A 103 -14.07 -13.35 -11.46
CA ALA A 103 -13.20 -12.30 -10.94
C ALA A 103 -11.75 -12.58 -11.35
N LEU A 104 -11.19 -11.75 -12.23
CA LEU A 104 -9.80 -11.87 -12.64
C LEU A 104 -8.94 -11.25 -11.54
N ASP A 105 -8.21 -12.10 -10.82
CA ASP A 105 -7.23 -11.66 -9.83
C ASP A 105 -5.97 -11.14 -10.54
N TYR A 106 -5.52 -9.96 -10.14
CA TYR A 106 -4.33 -9.32 -10.67
C TYR A 106 -3.37 -8.94 -9.54
N ILE A 107 -2.07 -9.06 -9.81
CA ILE A 107 -0.99 -8.61 -8.93
C ILE A 107 -0.43 -7.30 -9.49
N GLU A 108 -0.32 -6.28 -8.66
CA GLU A 108 0.41 -5.06 -9.02
C GLU A 108 1.92 -5.35 -9.02
N VAL A 109 2.57 -5.05 -10.14
CA VAL A 109 4.02 -5.16 -10.33
C VAL A 109 4.56 -3.79 -10.68
N VAL A 110 5.45 -3.26 -9.85
CA VAL A 110 6.08 -1.95 -10.08
C VAL A 110 7.44 -2.16 -10.74
N ALA A 111 7.64 -1.56 -11.91
CA ALA A 111 8.90 -1.60 -12.65
C ALA A 111 9.45 -0.20 -12.87
N TRP A 112 10.76 -0.08 -13.01
CA TRP A 112 11.44 1.20 -13.24
C TRP A 112 12.33 1.12 -14.47
N ARG A 113 12.39 2.21 -15.25
CA ARG A 113 13.28 2.35 -16.40
C ARG A 113 14.01 3.68 -16.33
N ARG A 114 15.31 3.66 -16.64
CA ARG A 114 16.08 4.89 -16.83
C ARG A 114 16.11 5.23 -18.31
N LEU A 115 15.72 6.45 -18.65
CA LEU A 115 15.76 6.95 -20.01
C LEU A 115 17.16 7.49 -20.34
N THR A 116 17.49 7.54 -21.63
CA THR A 116 18.74 8.13 -22.13
C THR A 116 18.85 9.61 -21.82
N SER A 117 17.73 10.30 -21.62
CA SER A 117 17.65 11.68 -21.14
C SER A 117 18.09 11.87 -19.68
N GLY A 118 18.29 10.79 -18.93
CA GLY A 118 18.64 10.82 -17.50
C GLY A 118 17.43 10.80 -16.56
N ALA A 119 16.21 10.95 -17.08
CA ALA A 119 14.98 10.80 -16.31
C ALA A 119 14.69 9.33 -15.96
N ALA A 120 13.91 9.10 -14.90
CA ALA A 120 13.46 7.77 -14.47
C ALA A 120 11.94 7.65 -14.66
N VAL A 121 11.46 6.52 -15.16
CA VAL A 121 10.02 6.24 -15.29
C VAL A 121 9.65 5.08 -14.37
N ARG A 122 8.56 5.22 -13.64
CA ARG A 122 7.92 4.15 -12.87
C ARG A 122 6.71 3.65 -13.64
N TYR A 123 6.65 2.35 -13.90
CA TYR A 123 5.51 1.69 -14.53
C TYR A 123 4.78 0.89 -13.46
N THR A 124 3.46 1.07 -13.39
CA THR A 124 2.56 0.22 -12.61
C THR A 124 1.95 -0.79 -13.59
N CYS A 125 2.39 -2.04 -13.49
CA CYS A 125 1.93 -3.14 -14.31
C CYS A 125 0.94 -4.02 -13.53
N LEU A 126 0.02 -4.64 -14.25
CA LEU A 126 -0.86 -5.69 -13.73
C LEU A 126 -0.38 -7.03 -14.26
N GLN A 127 -0.20 -8.00 -13.38
CA GLN A 127 0.04 -9.39 -13.73
C GLN A 127 -1.22 -10.22 -13.50
N CYS A 128 -1.71 -10.90 -14.54
CA CYS A 128 -2.82 -11.84 -14.40
C CYS A 128 -2.34 -13.08 -13.63
N VAL A 129 -3.01 -13.44 -12.54
CA VAL A 129 -2.64 -14.62 -11.72
C VAL A 129 -2.78 -15.93 -12.50
N ILE A 130 -3.75 -15.99 -13.42
CA ILE A 130 -4.05 -17.20 -14.19
C ILE A 130 -3.07 -17.39 -15.35
N THR A 131 -2.84 -16.34 -16.14
CA THR A 131 -2.03 -16.42 -17.36
C THR A 131 -0.57 -16.06 -17.13
N GLY A 132 -0.24 -15.43 -16.01
CA GLY A 132 1.08 -14.90 -15.70
C GLY A 132 1.51 -13.72 -16.56
N ARG A 133 0.66 -13.26 -17.49
CA ARG A 133 0.95 -12.17 -18.45
C ARG A 133 0.83 -10.81 -17.80
N PHE A 134 1.48 -9.83 -18.42
CA PHE A 134 1.64 -8.48 -17.91
C PHE A 134 0.99 -7.45 -18.82
N VAL A 135 0.50 -6.37 -18.24
CA VAL A 135 0.10 -5.16 -18.96
C VAL A 135 0.46 -3.93 -18.15
N VAL A 136 0.82 -2.82 -18.80
CA VAL A 136 1.04 -1.54 -18.11
C VAL A 136 -0.32 -0.87 -17.92
N ALA A 137 -0.65 -0.52 -16.68
CA ALA A 137 -1.86 0.22 -16.32
C ALA A 137 -1.61 1.72 -16.18
N ALA A 138 -0.40 2.10 -15.76
CA ALA A 138 0.00 3.50 -15.64
C ALA A 138 1.52 3.65 -15.70
N ALA A 139 1.99 4.84 -16.08
CA ALA A 139 3.39 5.23 -16.04
C ALA A 139 3.55 6.63 -15.46
N SER A 140 4.58 6.84 -14.64
CA SER A 140 4.90 8.12 -14.00
C SER A 140 6.36 8.48 -14.25
N LEU A 141 6.59 9.67 -14.80
CA LEU A 141 7.93 10.20 -15.07
C LEU A 141 8.47 10.95 -13.84
N PHE A 142 9.65 10.55 -13.38
CA PHE A 142 10.43 11.16 -12.32
C PHE A 142 11.66 11.84 -12.94
N SER A 143 11.56 13.15 -13.15
CA SER A 143 12.66 14.01 -13.61
C SER A 143 13.33 14.68 -12.41
N GLY A 144 14.66 14.66 -12.36
CA GLY A 144 15.45 15.49 -11.45
C GLY A 144 15.66 16.88 -12.05
N GLY A 145 14.63 17.72 -12.01
CA GLY A 145 14.71 19.09 -12.53
C GLY A 145 13.33 19.67 -12.73
N THR A 146 13.01 20.70 -11.95
CA THR A 146 11.86 21.58 -12.13
C THR A 146 11.86 22.16 -13.54
N GLU A 147 11.06 21.59 -14.44
CA GLU A 147 10.49 22.28 -15.61
C GLU A 147 9.31 21.43 -16.11
N SER A 148 8.12 22.02 -15.93
CA SER A 148 6.78 21.62 -16.38
C SER A 148 6.62 20.22 -17.00
N LEU A 149 6.08 19.29 -16.20
CA LEU A 149 5.57 18.01 -16.71
C LEU A 149 4.14 18.19 -17.27
N PRO A 150 3.70 17.35 -18.23
CA PRO A 150 2.35 17.40 -18.78
C PRO A 150 1.27 17.22 -17.68
N PRO A 151 0.07 17.83 -17.82
CA PRO A 151 -0.96 17.87 -16.78
C PRO A 151 -1.49 16.51 -16.29
N TRP A 152 -1.23 15.43 -17.02
CA TRP A 152 -1.72 14.08 -16.71
C TRP A 152 -0.69 13.21 -15.96
N VAL A 153 0.56 13.68 -15.83
CA VAL A 153 1.66 12.95 -15.14
C VAL A 153 1.56 13.04 -13.61
N ASP A 154 0.70 13.93 -13.09
CA ASP A 154 0.42 14.10 -11.66
C ASP A 154 -1.00 13.63 -11.28
N GLY A 155 -1.57 12.72 -12.08
CA GLY A 155 -2.86 12.10 -11.79
C GLY A 155 -2.71 10.95 -10.80
N ASP A 156 -3.52 10.95 -9.73
CA ASP A 156 -3.68 9.86 -8.77
C ASP A 156 -3.61 8.50 -9.48
N ILE A 157 -2.48 7.80 -9.30
CA ILE A 157 -2.16 6.56 -10.00
C ILE A 157 -3.24 5.50 -9.73
N ASN A 158 -3.88 5.55 -8.56
CA ASN A 158 -5.02 4.68 -8.24
C ASN A 158 -6.21 4.94 -9.16
N ARG A 159 -6.45 6.19 -9.56
CA ARG A 159 -7.50 6.55 -10.53
C ARG A 159 -7.15 6.07 -11.93
N GLN A 160 -5.89 6.20 -12.34
CA GLN A 160 -5.45 5.71 -13.65
C GLN A 160 -5.58 4.18 -13.72
N VAL A 161 -5.08 3.48 -12.71
CA VAL A 161 -5.24 2.02 -12.57
C VAL A 161 -6.73 1.63 -12.52
N ALA A 162 -7.56 2.34 -11.76
CA ALA A 162 -9.01 2.10 -11.70
C ALA A 162 -9.71 2.34 -13.04
N SER A 163 -9.31 3.38 -13.79
CA SER A 163 -9.85 3.65 -15.12
C SER A 163 -9.42 2.60 -16.14
N ALA A 164 -8.21 2.06 -15.98
CA ALA A 164 -7.69 0.99 -16.81
C ALA A 164 -8.47 -0.31 -16.55
N PHE A 165 -8.90 -0.59 -15.31
CA PHE A 165 -9.84 -1.69 -15.03
C PHE A 165 -11.22 -1.53 -15.67
N GLN A 166 -11.66 -0.29 -15.95
CA GLN A 166 -12.95 -0.02 -16.60
C GLN A 166 -12.86 -0.18 -18.13
N ASN A 167 -11.70 0.11 -18.73
CA ASN A 167 -11.43 -0.08 -20.15
C ASN A 167 -10.87 -1.49 -20.41
N ARG A 168 -11.71 -2.40 -20.93
CA ARG A 168 -11.39 -3.82 -21.11
C ARG A 168 -10.31 -4.15 -22.17
N GLU A 169 -9.73 -3.16 -22.84
CA GLU A 169 -8.78 -3.37 -23.95
C GLU A 169 -7.32 -3.40 -23.48
N PHE A 170 -7.00 -4.32 -22.57
CA PHE A 170 -5.61 -4.61 -22.26
C PHE A 170 -5.02 -5.60 -23.24
N HIS A 171 -3.95 -5.19 -23.92
CA HIS A 171 -3.07 -6.11 -24.63
C HIS A 171 -2.06 -6.68 -23.63
N TRP A 172 -2.11 -8.01 -23.44
CA TRP A 172 -1.32 -8.71 -22.44
C TRP A 172 -0.05 -9.31 -23.04
N TYR A 173 1.10 -9.06 -22.42
CA TYR A 173 2.43 -9.46 -22.87
C TYR A 173 3.04 -10.57 -22.01
N ALA A 174 4.00 -11.30 -22.56
CA ALA A 174 4.62 -12.42 -21.86
C ALA A 174 5.59 -11.95 -20.77
N THR A 175 6.21 -10.77 -20.95
CA THR A 175 7.14 -10.18 -19.98
C THR A 175 6.78 -8.74 -19.63
N VAL A 176 7.26 -8.28 -18.47
CA VAL A 176 7.15 -6.88 -18.04
C VAL A 176 7.87 -5.95 -19.03
N GLY A 177 9.02 -6.37 -19.56
CA GLY A 177 9.80 -5.58 -20.51
C GLY A 177 9.02 -5.33 -21.81
N GLU A 178 8.41 -6.37 -22.38
CA GLU A 178 7.56 -6.24 -23.57
C GLU A 178 6.37 -5.31 -23.33
N ALA A 179 5.73 -5.41 -22.15
CA ALA A 179 4.62 -4.53 -21.79
C ALA A 179 5.06 -3.06 -21.71
N MET A 180 6.24 -2.80 -21.13
CA MET A 180 6.82 -1.45 -21.07
C MET A 180 7.20 -0.93 -22.46
N ASP A 181 7.80 -1.76 -23.30
CA ASP A 181 8.20 -1.38 -24.65
C ASP A 181 6.98 -1.07 -25.52
N ALA A 182 5.91 -1.86 -25.40
CA ALA A 182 4.66 -1.61 -26.09
C ALA A 182 3.97 -0.32 -25.60
N TRP A 183 4.01 -0.06 -24.29
CA TRP A 183 3.51 1.19 -23.73
C TRP A 183 4.29 2.40 -24.27
N ASP A 184 5.62 2.32 -24.26
CA ASP A 184 6.49 3.39 -24.76
C ASP A 184 6.31 3.62 -26.28
N ALA A 185 6.02 2.57 -27.06
CA ALA A 185 5.77 2.67 -28.50
C ALA A 185 4.37 3.21 -28.85
N ALA A 186 3.42 3.19 -27.92
CA ALA A 186 2.06 3.70 -28.09
C ALA A 186 1.93 5.21 -27.74
N LEU A 187 3.00 5.81 -27.20
CA LEU A 187 3.15 7.24 -26.91
C LEU A 187 3.62 8.03 -28.14
#